data_AF-A0A2Z5WZ99-F1
#
_entry.id   AF-A0A2Z5WZ99-F1
#
_cell.length_a   1.000
_cell.length_b   1.000
_cell.length_c   1.000
_cell.angle_alpha   90.00
_cell.angle_beta   90.00
_cell.angle_gamma   90.00
#
_symmetry.space_group_name_H-M   'P 1'
#
loop_
_entity.id
_entity.type
_entity.pdbx_description
1 polymer ?
#
loop_
_entity_poly.entity_id
_entity_poly.type
_entity_poly.pdbx_seq_one_letter_code
_entity_poly.pdbx_strand_id
1 'polypeptide(L)'
;MLLEDYFDFLRPDDIRLKGHRIGIQDVIKYYLSGYSPEEILEELPSLNLEKIYAVITYYWRNRAVYVPPRAVTGTTLSRMVKKRTFRINYKTAIA
;
A
#
# COMPACT_ATOMS: atom_id res chain seq x y z
N MET A 1 -9.71 13.96 -13.68
CA MET A 1 -9.98 12.63 -13.08
C MET A 1 -10.24 12.84 -11.61
N LEU A 2 -11.35 12.33 -11.08
CA LEU A 2 -11.63 12.40 -9.65
C LEU A 2 -11.14 11.11 -9.00
N LEU A 3 -10.49 11.26 -7.84
CA LEU A 3 -9.91 10.13 -7.12
C LEU A 3 -11.01 9.18 -6.60
N GLU A 4 -12.20 9.73 -6.33
CA GLU A 4 -13.37 8.97 -5.90
C GLU A 4 -13.83 7.95 -6.95
N ASP A 5 -13.55 8.17 -8.25
CA ASP A 5 -14.00 7.26 -9.32
C ASP A 5 -13.33 5.88 -9.28
N TYR A 6 -12.19 5.77 -8.57
CA TYR A 6 -11.43 4.53 -8.43
C TYR A 6 -11.91 3.65 -7.26
N PHE A 7 -12.78 4.18 -6.40
CA PHE A 7 -13.16 3.55 -5.14
C PHE A 7 -14.66 3.31 -5.03
N ASP A 8 -15.01 2.16 -4.44
CA ASP A 8 -16.35 1.84 -3.98
C ASP A 8 -16.35 1.89 -2.44
N PHE A 9 -17.07 2.87 -1.88
CA PHE A 9 -17.23 3.05 -0.44
C PHE A 9 -18.42 2.20 0.04
N LEU A 10 -18.16 0.98 0.47
CA LEU A 10 -19.21 0.08 0.96
C LEU A 10 -19.61 0.40 2.39
N ARG A 11 -18.62 0.74 3.24
CA ARG A 11 -18.78 1.15 4.63
C ARG A 11 -17.69 2.17 5.01
N PRO A 12 -17.82 2.90 6.12
CA PRO A 12 -16.79 3.84 6.58
C PRO A 12 -15.39 3.22 6.71
N ASP A 13 -15.33 1.93 7.09
CA ASP A 13 -14.08 1.16 7.26
C ASP A 13 -13.78 0.20 6.09
N ASP A 14 -14.66 0.12 5.07
CA ASP A 14 -14.53 -0.83 3.95
C ASP A 14 -14.59 -0.08 2.62
N ILE A 15 -13.41 0.31 2.15
CA ILE A 15 -13.20 1.00 0.87
C ILE A 15 -12.54 0.01 -0.08
N ARG A 16 -13.21 -0.25 -1.20
CA ARG A 16 -12.75 -1.20 -2.22
C ARG A 16 -12.34 -0.51 -3.50
N LEU A 17 -11.49 -1.16 -4.26
CA LEU A 17 -11.15 -0.75 -5.61
C LEU A 17 -12.29 -1.11 -6.56
N LYS A 18 -12.71 -0.15 -7.38
CA LYS A 18 -13.85 -0.34 -8.28
C LYS A 18 -13.62 -1.51 -9.23
N GLY A 19 -14.61 -2.39 -9.30
CA GLY A 19 -14.57 -3.64 -10.08
C GLY A 19 -13.65 -4.72 -9.51
N HIS A 20 -13.15 -4.57 -8.27
CA HIS A 20 -12.28 -5.54 -7.61
C HIS A 20 -12.82 -5.91 -6.23
N ARG A 21 -12.48 -7.12 -5.77
CA ARG A 21 -12.72 -7.55 -4.38
C ARG A 21 -11.56 -7.17 -3.44
N ILE A 22 -10.62 -6.38 -3.94
CA ILE A 22 -9.42 -5.95 -3.25
C ILE A 22 -9.71 -4.61 -2.57
N GLY A 23 -9.39 -4.51 -1.28
CA GLY A 23 -9.55 -3.28 -0.54
C GLY A 23 -8.31 -2.40 -0.64
N ILE A 24 -8.47 -1.12 -0.30
CA ILE A 24 -7.33 -0.19 -0.28
C ILE A 24 -6.25 -0.63 0.73
N GLN A 25 -6.65 -1.34 1.80
CA GLN A 25 -5.76 -1.86 2.82
C GLN A 25 -4.72 -2.84 2.28
N ASP A 26 -5.06 -3.62 1.25
CA ASP A 26 -4.15 -4.61 0.68
C ASP A 26 -2.98 -3.90 0.00
N VAL A 27 -3.27 -2.91 -0.82
CA VAL A 27 -2.26 -2.07 -1.49
C VAL A 27 -1.44 -1.27 -0.48
N ILE A 28 -2.09 -0.64 0.51
CA ILE A 28 -1.41 0.14 1.56
C ILE A 28 -0.44 -0.74 2.35
N LYS A 29 -0.82 -1.98 2.66
CA LYS A 29 0.03 -2.92 3.40
C LYS A 29 1.34 -3.20 2.64
N TYR A 30 1.28 -3.45 1.33
CA TYR A 30 2.49 -3.67 0.54
C TYR A 30 3.33 -2.39 0.41
N TYR A 31 2.68 -1.24 0.16
CA TYR A 31 3.37 0.04 0.08
C TYR A 31 4.12 0.38 1.37
N LEU A 32 3.48 0.19 2.54
CA LEU A 32 4.12 0.38 3.85
C LEU A 32 5.20 -0.67 4.17
N SER A 33 5.16 -1.82 3.51
CA SER A 33 6.21 -2.84 3.61
C SER A 33 7.45 -2.50 2.75
N GLY A 34 7.42 -1.41 1.99
CA GLY A 34 8.54 -0.92 1.19
C GLY A 34 8.51 -1.32 -0.29
N TYR A 35 7.40 -1.90 -0.77
CA TYR A 35 7.25 -2.29 -2.17
C TYR A 35 7.00 -1.06 -3.05
N SER A 36 7.60 -1.04 -4.24
CA SER A 36 7.28 -0.06 -5.27
C SER A 36 5.89 -0.33 -5.87
N PRO A 37 5.21 0.67 -6.45
CA PRO A 37 3.93 0.48 -7.14
C PRO A 37 3.97 -0.63 -8.20
N GLU A 38 5.09 -0.78 -8.89
CA GLU A 38 5.33 -1.82 -9.90
C GLU A 38 5.47 -3.20 -9.24
N GLU A 39 6.18 -3.33 -8.13
CA GLU A 39 6.26 -4.59 -7.37
C GLU A 39 4.91 -4.97 -6.77
N ILE A 40 4.10 -3.99 -6.35
CA ILE A 40 2.72 -4.23 -5.89
C ILE A 40 1.87 -4.76 -7.04
N LEU A 41 2.08 -4.28 -8.27
CA LEU A 41 1.38 -4.78 -9.45
C LEU A 41 1.72 -6.24 -9.73
N GLU A 42 2.97 -6.65 -9.52
CA GLU A 42 3.37 -8.06 -9.65
C GLU A 42 2.66 -8.97 -8.63
N GLU A 43 2.47 -8.49 -7.40
CA GLU A 43 1.77 -9.22 -6.34
C GLU A 43 0.23 -9.20 -6.52
N LEU A 44 -0.30 -8.11 -7.09
CA LEU A 44 -1.73 -7.90 -7.34
C LEU A 44 -2.00 -7.65 -8.84
N PRO A 45 -1.77 -8.65 -9.71
CA PRO A 45 -1.81 -8.48 -11.17
C PRO A 45 -3.20 -8.22 -11.73
N SER A 46 -4.25 -8.41 -10.92
CA SER A 46 -5.61 -8.02 -11.29
C SER A 46 -5.80 -6.50 -11.31
N LEU A 47 -4.97 -5.74 -10.59
CA LEU A 47 -5.04 -4.29 -10.55
C LEU A 47 -4.34 -3.64 -11.73
N ASN A 48 -4.63 -2.36 -11.96
CA ASN A 48 -3.85 -1.51 -12.85
C ASN A 48 -2.93 -0.61 -12.02
N LEU A 49 -1.81 -0.19 -12.59
CA LEU A 49 -0.85 0.70 -11.95
C LEU A 49 -1.52 2.03 -11.53
N GLU A 50 -2.43 2.54 -12.35
CA GLU A 50 -3.25 3.73 -12.03
C GLU A 50 -4.03 3.58 -10.73
N LYS A 51 -4.64 2.41 -10.49
CA LYS A 51 -5.39 2.12 -9.26
C LYS A 51 -4.47 2.06 -8.05
N ILE A 52 -3.28 1.51 -8.22
CA ILE A 52 -2.26 1.44 -7.14
C ILE A 52 -1.83 2.86 -6.76
N TYR A 53 -1.52 3.71 -7.74
CA TYR A 53 -1.19 5.11 -7.48
C TYR A 53 -2.35 5.87 -6.85
N ALA A 54 -3.58 5.67 -7.31
CA ALA A 54 -4.77 6.27 -6.71
C ALA A 54 -4.88 5.91 -5.21
N VAL A 55 -4.68 4.64 -4.84
CA VAL A 55 -4.69 4.23 -3.43
C VAL A 55 -3.59 4.91 -2.63
N ILE A 56 -2.36 4.96 -3.16
CA ILE A 56 -1.24 5.62 -2.48
C ILE A 56 -1.54 7.11 -2.28
N THR A 57 -2.03 7.80 -3.30
CA THR A 57 -2.45 9.21 -3.21
C THR A 57 -3.57 9.40 -2.18
N TYR A 58 -4.58 8.53 -2.18
CA TYR A 58 -5.67 8.56 -1.20
C TYR A 58 -5.16 8.37 0.23
N TYR A 59 -4.24 7.42 0.41
CA TYR A 59 -3.59 7.16 1.69
C TYR A 59 -2.83 8.38 2.20
N TRP A 60 -2.03 9.04 1.36
CA TRP A 60 -1.28 10.25 1.76
C TRP A 60 -2.20 11.42 2.11
N ARG A 61 -3.27 11.63 1.35
CA ARG A 61 -4.25 12.69 1.62
C ARG A 61 -4.99 12.47 2.95
N ASN A 62 -5.26 11.22 3.31
CA ASN A 62 -6.00 10.84 4.51
C ASN A 62 -5.11 10.28 5.63
N ARG A 63 -3.78 10.44 5.53
CA ARG A 63 -2.79 9.83 6.43
C ARG A 63 -2.94 10.27 7.89
N ALA A 64 -3.48 11.47 8.11
CA ALA A 64 -3.77 11.97 9.46
C ALA A 64 -4.89 11.20 10.18
N VAL A 65 -5.77 10.52 9.43
CA VAL A 65 -6.95 9.81 9.94
C VAL A 65 -6.73 8.29 9.91
N TYR A 66 -5.93 7.78 8.98
CA TYR A 66 -5.66 6.35 8.86
C TYR A 66 -4.72 5.85 9.95
N VAL A 67 -5.29 5.23 10.97
CA VAL A 67 -4.57 4.39 11.93
C VAL A 67 -4.59 2.96 11.38
N PRO A 68 -3.45 2.36 10.96
CA PRO A 68 -3.46 0.97 10.53
C PRO A 68 -3.96 0.08 11.68
N PRO A 69 -4.88 -0.87 11.44
CA PRO A 69 -5.52 -1.66 12.51
C PRO A 69 -4.58 -2.55 13.33
N ARG A 70 -3.28 -2.58 13.00
CA ARG A 70 -2.20 -3.09 13.85
C ARG A 70 -0.93 -2.27 13.63
N ALA A 71 -0.79 -1.15 14.34
CA ALA A 71 0.54 -0.63 14.63
C ALA A 71 1.24 -1.64 15.56
N VAL A 72 1.89 -2.64 14.98
CA VAL A 72 2.74 -3.58 15.73
C VAL A 72 3.97 -2.81 16.16
N THR A 73 3.89 -2.15 17.32
CA THR A 73 5.04 -1.53 17.98
C THR A 73 6.02 -2.62 18.36
N GLY A 74 7.08 -2.76 17.57
CA GLY A 74 8.25 -3.57 17.88
C GLY A 74 8.03 -5.09 17.77
N THR A 75 9.11 -5.78 17.38
CA THR A 75 9.36 -7.23 17.58
C THR A 75 8.85 -8.28 16.58
N THR A 76 7.84 -8.09 15.73
CA THR A 76 7.36 -9.19 14.84
C THR A 76 7.70 -9.07 13.34
N LEU A 77 8.15 -7.91 12.86
CA LEU A 77 8.60 -7.77 11.46
C LEU A 77 9.82 -8.66 11.11
N SER A 78 10.59 -9.11 12.11
CA SER A 78 11.67 -10.10 11.90
C SER A 78 11.19 -11.44 11.34
N ARG A 79 9.89 -11.78 11.41
CA ARG A 79 9.40 -13.09 10.98
C ARG A 79 8.72 -13.09 9.60
N MET A 80 8.36 -11.93 9.05
CA MET A 80 7.82 -11.80 7.68
C MET A 80 8.81 -11.24 6.65
N VAL A 81 10.04 -10.87 7.06
CA VAL A 81 11.11 -10.40 6.14
C VAL A 81 11.99 -11.57 5.61
N LYS A 82 11.74 -12.82 6.03
CA LYS A 82 12.64 -13.95 5.72
C LYS A 82 12.33 -14.73 4.42
N LYS A 83 11.75 -14.08 3.41
CA LYS A 83 11.60 -14.65 2.05
C LYS A 83 11.81 -13.62 0.91
N ARG A 84 12.77 -12.71 1.03
CA ARG A 84 13.57 -12.20 -0.12
C ARG A 84 14.63 -11.23 0.40
N THR A 85 15.87 -11.62 0.22
CA THR A 85 17.08 -11.00 0.74
C THR A 85 17.34 -9.64 0.07
N PHE A 86 17.22 -8.56 0.84
CA PHE A 86 18.18 -7.46 0.98
C PHE A 86 19.03 -7.02 -0.23
N ARG A 87 18.74 -5.83 -0.80
CA ARG A 87 19.75 -4.82 -1.20
C ARG A 87 19.12 -3.48 -1.57
N ILE A 88 19.03 -2.53 -0.63
CA ILE A 88 18.94 -1.11 -0.97
C ILE A 88 20.16 -0.43 -0.35
N ASN A 89 21.10 -0.06 -1.21
CA ASN A 89 22.33 0.66 -0.87
C ASN A 89 22.00 2.15 -0.74
N TYR A 90 22.00 2.71 0.47
CA TYR A 90 21.86 4.15 0.72
C TYR A 90 23.23 4.85 0.86
N LYS A 91 24.17 4.56 -0.04
CA LYS A 91 25.47 5.28 -0.13
C LYS A 91 25.54 6.17 -1.38
N THR A 92 24.56 7.06 -1.55
CA THR A 92 24.71 8.21 -2.45
C THR A 92 23.82 9.36 -1.98
N ALA A 93 24.06 9.86 -0.78
CA ALA A 93 23.60 11.20 -0.41
C ALA A 93 24.47 11.73 0.73
N ILE A 94 25.06 12.90 0.46
CA ILE A 94 25.72 13.84 1.35
C ILE A 94 27.25 13.67 1.42
N ALA A 95 27.88 14.77 0.98
CA ALA A 95 29.30 15.04 0.78
C ALA A 95 30.13 15.04 2.06
#